data_AF-A0A3R9PDG4-F1
#
_entry.id   AF-A0A3R9PDG4-F1
#
_cell.length_a   1.000
_cell.length_b   1.000
_cell.length_c   1.000
_cell.angle_alpha   90.00
_cell.angle_beta   90.00
_cell.angle_gamma   90.00
#
_symmetry.space_group_name_H-M   'P 1'
#
loop_
_entity.id
_entity.type
_entity.pdbx_description
1 polymer ?
#
loop_
_entity_poly.entity_id
_entity_poly.type
_entity_poly.pdbx_seq_one_letter_code
_entity_poly.pdbx_strand_id
1 'polypeptide(L)'
;MEEVDRFTMMTGYKDFLLERYDERGPVFTAHYDHDPLTGYTTRIILTKDGTHPMHVYFWDIASSIALSWIFFEDVDFMRRGAYSGYILAHKPRKFDLNIITGIPSVYAPRT
;
A
#
# COMPACT_ATOMS: atom_id res chain seq x y z
N MET A 1 -13.18 -0.71 5.73
CA MET A 1 -12.90 0.68 5.30
C MET A 1 -11.86 0.69 4.19
N GLU A 2 -10.80 -0.14 4.28
CA GLU A 2 -9.67 -0.23 3.33
C GLU A 2 -10.02 -0.53 1.85
N GLU A 3 -11.02 -1.36 1.54
CA GLU A 3 -11.40 -1.65 0.15
C GLU A 3 -12.24 -0.54 -0.52
N VAL A 4 -13.01 0.21 0.26
CA VAL A 4 -13.91 1.26 -0.26
C VAL A 4 -13.10 2.49 -0.69
N ASP A 5 -12.02 2.80 0.03
CA ASP A 5 -11.08 3.86 -0.35
C ASP A 5 -10.39 3.55 -1.69
N ARG A 6 -10.16 2.27 -2.00
CA ARG A 6 -9.51 1.80 -3.24
C ARG A 6 -10.30 2.12 -4.51
N PHE A 7 -11.62 1.97 -4.45
CA PHE A 7 -12.50 2.30 -5.59
C PHE A 7 -12.58 3.82 -5.80
N THR A 8 -12.48 4.58 -4.71
CA THR A 8 -12.66 6.04 -4.70
C THR A 8 -11.42 6.79 -5.22
N MET A 9 -10.22 6.26 -4.98
CA MET A 9 -8.96 6.82 -5.51
C MET A 9 -8.86 6.79 -7.03
N MET A 10 -9.33 5.69 -7.67
CA MET A 10 -9.30 5.55 -9.12
C MET A 10 -10.27 6.50 -9.86
N THR A 11 -11.31 6.98 -9.17
CA THR A 11 -12.31 7.91 -9.73
C THR A 11 -11.91 9.39 -9.60
N GLY A 12 -10.73 9.69 -9.06
CA GLY A 12 -10.17 11.03 -9.06
C GLY A 12 -10.82 12.02 -8.09
N TYR A 13 -11.28 11.56 -6.91
CA TYR A 13 -11.95 12.47 -5.99
C TYR A 13 -11.02 13.26 -5.06
N LYS A 14 -11.27 14.57 -5.15
CA LYS A 14 -10.79 15.72 -4.38
C LYS A 14 -11.61 15.87 -3.08
N ASP A 15 -11.76 14.81 -2.30
CA ASP A 15 -12.49 14.90 -1.03
C ASP A 15 -11.53 15.18 0.13
N PHE A 16 -11.81 16.27 0.84
CA PHE A 16 -11.09 16.66 2.05
C PHE A 16 -11.60 15.81 3.23
N LEU A 17 -10.72 15.02 3.85
CA LEU A 17 -11.02 14.31 5.08
C LEU A 17 -10.70 15.19 6.28
N LEU A 18 -11.68 15.43 7.17
CA LEU A 18 -11.41 16.05 8.46
C LEU A 18 -10.81 14.99 9.40
N GLU A 19 -9.50 15.08 9.63
CA GLU A 19 -8.77 14.13 10.50
C GLU A 19 -8.91 14.48 11.97
N ARG A 20 -8.94 15.78 12.28
CA ARG A 20 -8.92 16.30 13.64
C ARG A 20 -9.64 17.64 13.70
N TYR A 21 -10.43 17.83 14.75
CA TYR A 21 -10.96 19.15 15.11
C TYR A 21 -10.87 19.34 16.63
N ASP A 22 -9.96 20.21 17.07
CA ASP A 22 -9.70 20.52 18.48
C ASP A 22 -9.32 22.01 18.65
N GLU A 23 -8.87 22.39 19.85
CA GLU A 23 -8.42 23.75 20.19
C GLU A 23 -7.28 24.27 19.29
N ARG A 24 -6.56 23.38 18.60
CA ARG A 24 -5.49 23.74 17.67
C ARG A 24 -6.01 23.99 16.25
N GLY A 25 -7.32 23.84 16.04
CA GLY A 25 -8.01 24.03 14.76
C GLY A 25 -8.14 22.74 13.92
N PRO A 26 -8.93 22.80 12.84
CA PRO A 26 -9.15 21.65 11.96
C PRO A 26 -7.87 21.21 11.25
N VAL A 27 -7.76 19.90 11.05
CA VAL A 27 -6.77 19.28 10.15
C VAL A 27 -7.55 18.57 9.06
N PHE A 28 -7.33 18.99 7.82
CA PHE A 28 -7.88 18.32 6.66
C PHE A 28 -6.78 17.61 5.89
N THR A 29 -7.13 16.50 5.24
CA THR A 29 -6.23 15.90 4.25
C THR A 29 -6.93 15.63 2.94
N ALA A 30 -6.17 15.77 1.85
CA ALA A 30 -6.59 15.39 0.52
C ALA A 30 -5.53 14.50 -0.10
N HIS A 31 -5.93 13.54 -0.90
CA HIS A 31 -5.02 12.65 -1.64
C HIS A 31 -5.05 13.03 -3.12
N TYR A 32 -3.87 13.09 -3.73
CA TYR A 32 -3.67 13.50 -5.12
C TYR A 32 -2.52 12.71 -5.73
N ASP A 33 -2.54 12.55 -7.05
CA ASP A 33 -1.44 11.98 -7.84
C ASP A 33 -1.03 10.58 -7.36
N HIS A 34 -1.99 9.66 -7.30
CA HIS A 34 -1.69 8.25 -7.05
C HIS A 34 -1.13 7.61 -8.32
N ASP A 35 0.07 7.03 -8.22
CA ASP A 35 0.65 6.16 -9.24
C ASP A 35 0.29 4.70 -8.93
N PRO A 36 -0.61 4.05 -9.69
CA PRO A 36 -1.03 2.67 -9.42
C PRO A 36 0.07 1.63 -9.69
N LEU A 37 1.14 2.01 -10.41
CA LEU A 37 2.27 1.13 -10.67
C LEU A 37 3.20 1.03 -9.46
N THR A 38 3.47 2.16 -8.80
CA THR A 38 4.43 2.24 -7.69
C THR A 38 3.79 2.41 -6.32
N GLY A 39 2.52 2.79 -6.26
CA GLY A 39 1.74 2.96 -5.03
C GLY A 39 1.88 4.31 -4.36
N TYR A 40 2.78 5.16 -4.85
CA TYR A 40 2.98 6.48 -4.29
C TYR A 40 1.77 7.36 -4.54
N THR A 41 1.31 8.00 -3.48
CA THR A 41 0.26 9.03 -3.49
C THR A 41 0.76 10.24 -2.74
N THR A 42 0.51 11.42 -3.27
CA THR A 42 0.73 12.66 -2.55
C THR A 42 -0.46 12.95 -1.65
N ARG A 43 -0.27 12.96 -0.33
CA ARG A 43 -1.25 13.44 0.63
C ARG A 43 -0.92 14.87 1.01
N ILE A 44 -1.87 15.77 0.82
CA ILE A 44 -1.78 17.17 1.18
C ILE A 44 -2.49 17.34 2.52
N ILE A 45 -1.74 17.74 3.55
CA ILE A 45 -2.29 18.07 4.86
C ILE A 45 -2.49 19.58 4.95
N LEU A 46 -3.72 20.00 5.19
CA LEU A 46 -4.10 21.38 5.45
C LEU A 46 -4.33 21.56 6.94
N THR A 47 -3.58 22.50 7.52
CA THR A 47 -3.73 22.93 8.91
C THR A 47 -3.83 24.44 8.96
N LYS A 48 -4.12 25.00 10.14
CA LYS A 48 -4.06 26.46 10.34
C LYS A 48 -2.69 27.07 10.02
N ASP A 49 -1.61 26.28 10.19
CA ASP A 49 -0.22 26.74 10.09
C ASP A 49 0.32 26.63 8.65
N GLY A 50 -0.44 25.99 7.75
CA GLY A 50 -0.11 25.90 6.34
C GLY A 50 -0.46 24.57 5.69
N THR A 51 0.10 24.39 4.49
CA THR A 51 -0.05 23.19 3.66
C THR A 51 1.22 22.36 3.72
N HIS A 52 1.08 21.06 4.05
CA HIS A 52 2.20 20.14 4.19
C HIS A 52 1.99 18.91 3.30
N PRO A 53 2.69 18.82 2.15
CA PRO A 53 2.64 17.63 1.32
C PRO A 53 3.47 16.50 1.95
N MET A 54 2.97 15.27 1.84
CA MET A 54 3.70 14.06 2.19
C MET A 54 3.47 12.98 1.13
N HIS A 55 4.49 12.16 0.90
CA HIS A 55 4.32 10.94 0.13
C HIS A 55 3.86 9.82 1.06
N VAL A 56 2.75 9.20 0.71
CA VAL A 56 2.22 8.02 1.38
C VAL A 56 2.12 6.89 0.36
N TYR A 57 2.27 5.67 0.83
CA TYR A 57 2.28 4.49 -0.01
C TYR A 57 0.95 3.73 0.18
N PHE A 58 0.32 3.39 -0.93
CA PHE A 58 -0.87 2.54 -1.00
C PHE A 58 -0.59 1.33 -1.90
N TRP A 59 -1.47 0.33 -1.83
CA TRP A 59 -1.38 -0.89 -2.65
C TRP A 59 -1.15 -0.60 -4.14
N ASP A 60 -0.16 -1.28 -4.73
CA ASP A 60 0.22 -1.10 -6.13
C ASP A 60 0.54 -2.41 -6.85
N ILE A 61 0.66 -2.32 -8.18
CA ILE A 61 0.93 -3.46 -9.05
C ILE A 61 2.31 -4.06 -8.79
N ALA A 62 3.37 -3.25 -8.70
CA ALA A 62 4.73 -3.73 -8.49
C ALA A 62 4.89 -4.49 -7.17
N SER A 63 4.36 -3.97 -6.06
CA SER A 63 4.44 -4.62 -4.76
C SER A 63 3.56 -5.87 -4.69
N SER A 64 2.42 -5.88 -5.38
CA SER A 64 1.59 -7.09 -5.50
C SER A 64 2.31 -8.19 -6.30
N ILE A 65 3.03 -7.81 -7.37
CA ILE A 65 3.86 -8.75 -8.15
C ILE A 65 5.04 -9.23 -7.32
N ALA A 66 5.74 -8.34 -6.63
CA ALA A 66 6.87 -8.68 -5.78
C ALA A 66 6.45 -9.64 -4.65
N LEU A 67 5.31 -9.37 -4.00
CA LEU A 67 4.73 -10.26 -3.00
C LEU A 67 4.41 -11.63 -3.60
N SER A 68 3.80 -11.68 -4.79
CA SER A 68 3.53 -12.93 -5.49
C SER A 68 4.82 -13.70 -5.78
N TRP A 69 5.90 -13.00 -6.15
CA TRP A 69 7.18 -13.62 -6.48
C TRP A 69 7.89 -14.25 -5.28
N ILE A 70 7.61 -13.78 -4.06
CA ILE A 70 8.07 -14.45 -2.85
C ILE A 70 7.55 -15.88 -2.83
N PHE A 71 6.29 -16.11 -3.21
CA PHE A 71 5.64 -17.42 -3.06
C PHE A 71 5.68 -18.29 -4.30
N PHE A 72 5.92 -17.72 -5.48
CA PHE A 72 5.84 -18.43 -6.75
C PHE A 72 7.13 -18.27 -7.55
N GLU A 73 7.51 -19.30 -8.29
CA GLU A 73 8.69 -19.26 -9.16
C GLU A 73 8.45 -18.46 -10.44
N ASP A 74 7.20 -18.47 -10.90
CA ASP A 74 6.77 -17.94 -12.19
C ASP A 74 5.63 -16.95 -11.95
N VAL A 75 5.87 -15.67 -12.17
CA VAL A 75 4.90 -14.60 -11.97
C VAL A 75 4.90 -13.70 -13.19
N ASP A 76 3.72 -13.49 -13.76
CA ASP A 76 3.50 -12.63 -14.92
C ASP A 76 2.33 -11.67 -14.68
N PHE A 77 2.30 -10.56 -15.43
CA PHE A 77 1.24 -9.55 -15.35
C PHE A 77 0.56 -9.37 -16.70
N MET A 78 -0.68 -9.83 -16.79
CA MET A 78 -1.54 -9.63 -17.95
C MET A 78 -2.24 -8.28 -17.86
N ARG A 79 -1.73 -7.28 -18.58
CA ARG A 79 -2.32 -5.95 -18.66
C ARG A 79 -3.67 -5.98 -19.40
N ARG A 80 -4.70 -5.38 -18.81
CA ARG A 80 -6.03 -5.18 -19.41
C ARG A 80 -6.32 -3.70 -19.71
N GLY A 81 -5.67 -2.77 -19.01
CA GLY A 81 -5.79 -1.32 -19.21
C GLY A 81 -4.55 -0.57 -18.73
N ALA A 82 -4.61 0.76 -18.71
CA ALA A 82 -3.45 1.60 -18.36
C ALA A 82 -2.84 1.22 -17.00
N TYR A 83 -3.70 0.93 -16.01
CA TYR A 83 -3.35 0.62 -14.63
C TYR A 83 -4.18 -0.54 -14.06
N SER A 84 -4.56 -1.49 -14.93
CA SER A 84 -5.38 -2.63 -14.54
C SER A 84 -4.98 -3.88 -15.31
N GLY A 85 -5.12 -5.03 -14.67
CA GLY A 85 -4.70 -6.31 -15.20
C GLY A 85 -4.85 -7.43 -14.18
N TYR A 86 -4.28 -8.58 -14.51
CA TYR A 86 -4.26 -9.76 -13.65
C TYR A 86 -2.82 -10.17 -13.39
N ILE A 87 -2.53 -10.54 -12.14
CA ILE A 87 -1.28 -11.20 -11.79
C ILE A 87 -1.52 -12.70 -11.91
N LEU A 88 -0.72 -13.36 -12.75
CA LEU A 88 -0.72 -14.81 -12.90
C LEU A 88 0.50 -15.36 -12.17
N ALA A 89 0.26 -16.12 -11.11
CA ALA A 89 1.32 -16.75 -10.33
C ALA A 89 1.22 -18.27 -10.47
N HIS A 90 2.32 -18.90 -10.86
CA HIS A 90 2.40 -20.33 -11.18
C HIS A 90 3.67 -20.94 -10.57
N LYS A 91 3.68 -22.27 -10.40
CA LYS A 91 4.73 -23.02 -9.68
C LYS A 91 5.01 -22.47 -8.28
N PRO A 92 4.13 -22.73 -7.29
CA PRO A 92 4.38 -22.31 -5.92
C PRO A 92 5.69 -22.90 -5.41
N ARG A 93 6.52 -22.04 -4.79
CA ARG A 93 7.75 -22.46 -4.12
C ARG A 93 7.39 -23.35 -2.94
N LYS A 94 8.18 -24.41 -2.73
CA LYS A 94 8.02 -25.27 -1.56
C LYS A 94 8.61 -24.56 -0.35
N PHE A 95 7.76 -24.14 0.58
CA PHE A 95 8.18 -23.68 1.89
C PHE A 95 8.11 -24.82 2.89
N ASP A 96 9.16 -24.98 3.69
CA ASP A 96 9.06 -25.79 4.89
C ASP A 96 8.26 -25.01 5.93
N LEU A 97 7.01 -25.43 6.15
CA LEU A 97 6.10 -24.80 7.10
C LEU A 97 6.68 -24.78 8.53
N ASN A 98 7.59 -25.72 8.86
CA ASN A 98 8.23 -25.75 10.17
C ASN A 98 9.14 -24.54 10.42
N ILE A 99 9.67 -23.91 9.37
CA ILE A 99 10.46 -22.66 9.46
C ILE A 99 9.56 -21.48 9.80
N ILE A 100 8.30 -21.50 9.34
CA ILE A 100 7.33 -20.40 9.50
C ILE A 100 6.60 -20.49 10.84
N THR A 101 6.35 -21.71 11.33
CA THR A 101 5.68 -21.95 12.62
C THR A 101 6.63 -21.98 13.81
N GLY A 102 7.95 -21.98 13.57
CA GLY A 102 8.95 -21.87 14.61
C GLY A 102 8.85 -20.52 15.32
N ILE A 103 8.83 -20.54 16.65
CA ILE A 103 8.93 -19.31 17.45
C ILE A 103 10.27 -18.64 17.06
N PRO A 104 10.28 -17.40 16.56
CA PRO A 104 11.52 -16.70 16.28
C PRO A 104 12.31 -16.54 17.58
N SER A 105 13.40 -17.26 17.77
CA SER A 105 14.27 -17.09 18.94
C SER A 105 15.37 -16.08 18.61
N VAL A 106 15.20 -14.84 19.08
CA VAL A 106 16.18 -13.76 18.85
C VAL A 106 17.32 -13.78 19.89
N TYR A 107 17.28 -14.67 20.88
CA TYR A 107 18.29 -14.73 21.94
C TYR A 107 18.69 -16.16 22.27
N ALA A 108 19.90 -16.56 21.87
CA ALA A 108 20.68 -17.52 22.63
C ALA A 108 21.57 -16.70 23.57
N PRO A 109 21.40 -16.75 24.91
CA PRO A 109 22.31 -16.08 25.82
C PRO A 109 23.71 -16.67 25.63
N ARG A 110 24.69 -15.81 25.31
CA ARG A 110 26.11 -16.19 25.33
C ARG A 110 26.51 -16.41 26.79
N THR A 111 26.79 -17.66 27.15
CA THR A 111 27.50 -18.04 28.38
C THR A 111 28.99 -17.83 28.22
#